data_AF-H2QSC8-F1
#
_entry.id   AF-H2QSC8-F1
#
_cell.length_a   1.000
_cell.length_b   1.000
_cell.length_c   1.000
_cell.angle_alpha   90.00
_cell.angle_beta   90.00
_cell.angle_gamma   90.00
#
_symmetry.space_group_name_H-M   'P 1'
#
loop_
_entity.id
_entity.type
_entity.pdbx_description
1 polymer ?
#
loop_
_entity_poly.entity_id
_entity_poly.type
_entity_poly.pdbx_seq_one_letter_code
_entity_poly.pdbx_strand_id
1 'polypeptide(L)'
;MGSAGRLHYLAMTAENPTPGDLAPAPLITCKLCLCEQSLDKMTTLQECQCIFCTACLKQYMQLAIREGCGSPITCPDMVCLNHGTLQEAEIACLVPVDQFQLYQRLKFEREVHLDPYRTWCPVADCQTVCPVASSDPGQPVLVECPSCHLKFCSCCKDAWHAEVSCRDSQPIVLPTEHRALFGTDAEAPIKQCPVCRVYIERNEGCAQMMCKNCKHTFCWYCLQNLDNDIFLRHYDKGPCRNKLGHSRASVMWNRTQVVGILVGLGIIALVTSPLLLLASPCIICCVCKSCRGKKKKHDPSTT
;
A
#
# COMPACT_ATOMS: atom_id res chain seq x y z
N MET A 1 -56.85 -0.24 3.50
CA MET A 1 -56.03 0.69 2.67
C MET A 1 -54.61 0.13 2.71
N GLY A 2 -54.25 -0.80 1.80
CA GLY A 2 -53.45 -0.54 0.58
C GLY A 2 -51.97 -0.28 0.95
N SER A 3 -50.93 -0.89 0.39
CA SER A 3 -50.71 -1.84 -0.71
C SER A 3 -49.23 -2.28 -0.55
N ALA A 4 -48.94 -3.57 -0.34
CA ALA A 4 -48.34 -4.50 -1.31
C ALA A 4 -46.88 -4.21 -1.77
N GLY A 5 -46.00 -5.16 -1.48
CA GLY A 5 -44.69 -5.35 -2.09
C GLY A 5 -44.19 -6.78 -1.84
N ARG A 6 -44.55 -7.70 -2.76
CA ARG A 6 -44.34 -9.16 -2.70
C ARG A 6 -42.85 -9.56 -2.72
N LEU A 7 -42.43 -10.39 -1.75
CA LEU A 7 -41.31 -11.33 -1.92
C LEU A 7 -41.91 -12.66 -2.40
N HIS A 8 -41.80 -12.95 -3.70
CA HIS A 8 -42.10 -14.27 -4.24
C HIS A 8 -40.85 -15.14 -4.12
N TYR A 9 -40.85 -16.03 -3.13
CA TYR A 9 -40.02 -17.23 -3.16
C TYR A 9 -40.63 -18.19 -4.19
N LEU A 10 -40.02 -18.30 -5.37
CA LEU A 10 -40.31 -19.38 -6.30
C LEU A 10 -39.34 -20.52 -6.02
N ALA A 11 -39.91 -21.60 -5.49
CA ALA A 11 -39.29 -22.90 -5.36
C ALA A 11 -38.82 -23.39 -6.74
N MET A 12 -37.53 -23.74 -6.84
CA MET A 12 -37.00 -24.43 -8.01
C MET A 12 -37.36 -25.92 -7.91
N THR A 13 -38.30 -26.35 -8.74
CA THR A 13 -38.54 -27.77 -9.00
C THR A 13 -37.34 -28.37 -9.72
N ALA A 14 -36.92 -29.53 -9.24
CA ALA A 14 -35.87 -30.33 -9.84
C ALA A 14 -36.32 -30.85 -11.22
N GLU A 15 -35.78 -30.29 -12.28
CA GLU A 15 -35.80 -30.90 -13.60
C GLU A 15 -34.38 -31.32 -13.99
N ASN A 16 -34.22 -32.60 -14.32
CA ASN A 16 -32.97 -33.23 -14.75
C ASN A 16 -32.43 -32.56 -16.03
N PRO A 17 -31.11 -32.26 -16.15
CA PRO A 17 -30.57 -31.68 -17.37
C PRO A 17 -30.37 -32.76 -18.45
N THR A 18 -30.85 -32.48 -19.65
CA THR A 18 -30.52 -33.18 -20.89
C THR A 18 -29.04 -32.95 -21.28
N PRO A 19 -28.35 -33.95 -21.83
CA PRO A 19 -26.95 -33.81 -22.25
C PRO A 19 -26.87 -33.24 -23.67
N GLY A 20 -26.58 -31.95 -23.79
CA GLY A 20 -26.35 -31.33 -25.09
C GLY A 20 -26.43 -29.80 -25.08
N ASP A 21 -25.36 -29.16 -24.58
CA ASP A 21 -24.83 -27.83 -24.96
C ASP A 21 -24.03 -27.25 -23.78
N LEU A 22 -22.82 -27.78 -23.57
CA LEU A 22 -21.84 -27.14 -22.70
C LEU A 22 -21.23 -25.94 -23.44
N ALA A 23 -21.93 -24.81 -23.42
CA ALA A 23 -21.28 -23.53 -23.67
C ALA A 23 -20.13 -23.40 -22.66
N PRO A 24 -18.87 -23.13 -23.09
CA PRO A 24 -17.77 -22.93 -22.17
C PRO A 24 -18.15 -21.82 -21.18
N ALA A 25 -17.98 -22.08 -19.88
CA ALA A 25 -18.24 -21.06 -18.86
C ALA A 25 -17.41 -19.80 -19.17
N PRO A 26 -17.99 -18.59 -19.05
CA PRO A 26 -17.27 -17.35 -19.36
C PRO A 26 -16.04 -17.23 -18.47
N LEU A 27 -14.88 -17.07 -19.11
CA LEU A 27 -13.61 -16.82 -18.44
C LEU A 27 -13.40 -15.32 -18.27
N ILE A 28 -12.82 -14.93 -17.14
CA ILE A 28 -12.47 -13.55 -16.81
C ILE A 28 -10.96 -13.49 -16.58
N THR A 29 -10.30 -12.45 -17.07
CA THR A 29 -8.86 -12.25 -16.86
C THR A 29 -8.61 -11.53 -15.53
N CYS A 30 -7.76 -12.10 -14.68
CA CYS A 30 -7.34 -11.45 -13.44
C CYS A 30 -6.28 -10.37 -13.73
N LYS A 31 -6.47 -9.14 -13.23
CA LYS A 31 -5.52 -8.03 -13.44
C LYS A 31 -4.20 -8.16 -12.68
N LEU A 32 -4.10 -9.06 -11.70
CA LEU A 32 -2.89 -9.25 -10.88
C LEU A 32 -1.95 -10.30 -11.49
N CYS A 33 -2.47 -11.48 -11.84
CA CYS A 33 -1.65 -12.54 -12.45
C CYS A 33 -1.76 -12.63 -13.97
N LEU A 34 -2.69 -11.87 -14.58
CA LEU A 34 -2.98 -11.88 -16.02
C LEU A 34 -3.48 -13.23 -16.56
N CYS A 35 -3.85 -14.17 -15.69
CA CYS A 35 -4.43 -15.45 -16.08
C CYS A 35 -5.95 -15.36 -16.24
N GLU A 36 -6.49 -16.15 -17.17
CA GLU A 36 -7.93 -16.39 -17.30
C GLU A 36 -8.42 -17.39 -16.26
N GLN A 37 -9.54 -17.08 -15.61
CA GLN A 37 -10.14 -17.91 -14.59
C GLN A 37 -11.66 -17.94 -14.77
N SER A 38 -12.27 -19.04 -14.36
CA SER A 38 -13.72 -19.17 -14.28
C SER A 38 -14.29 -18.26 -13.18
N LEU A 39 -15.55 -17.84 -13.34
CA LEU A 39 -16.22 -16.89 -12.44
C LEU A 39 -16.25 -17.36 -10.96
N ASP A 40 -16.33 -18.67 -10.70
CA ASP A 40 -16.28 -19.27 -9.36
C ASP A 40 -14.95 -19.07 -8.63
N LYS A 41 -13.87 -18.82 -9.38
CA LYS A 41 -12.53 -18.55 -8.84
C LYS A 41 -12.22 -17.05 -8.75
N MET A 42 -13.21 -16.21 -9.03
CA MET A 42 -13.10 -14.76 -8.95
C MET A 42 -13.77 -14.23 -7.69
N THR A 43 -13.20 -13.15 -7.14
CA THR A 43 -13.76 -12.40 -6.04
C THR A 43 -13.95 -10.95 -6.48
N THR A 44 -15.13 -10.41 -6.22
CA THR A 44 -15.47 -9.00 -6.48
C THR A 44 -15.39 -8.22 -5.17
N LEU A 45 -14.63 -7.12 -5.18
CA LEU A 45 -14.51 -6.23 -4.03
C LEU A 45 -15.80 -5.44 -3.82
N GLN A 46 -16.27 -5.34 -2.57
CA GLN A 46 -17.57 -4.74 -2.25
C GLN A 46 -17.64 -3.24 -2.56
N GLU A 47 -16.63 -2.45 -2.15
CA GLU A 47 -16.68 -0.99 -2.30
C GLU A 47 -16.51 -0.50 -3.74
N CYS A 48 -15.63 -1.15 -4.51
CA CYS A 48 -15.23 -0.67 -5.83
C CYS A 48 -15.61 -1.56 -7.00
N GLN A 49 -16.19 -2.75 -6.73
CA GLN A 49 -16.62 -3.73 -7.74
C GLN A 49 -15.49 -4.23 -8.66
N CYS A 50 -14.23 -4.03 -8.27
CA CYS A 50 -13.09 -4.58 -8.99
C CYS A 50 -13.01 -6.10 -8.77
N ILE A 51 -12.67 -6.84 -9.83
CA ILE A 51 -12.68 -8.31 -9.85
C ILE A 51 -11.26 -8.83 -10.01
N PHE A 52 -10.88 -9.77 -9.15
CA PHE A 52 -9.59 -10.46 -9.18
C PHE A 52 -9.79 -11.94 -8.90
N CYS A 53 -8.84 -12.79 -9.31
CA CYS A 53 -8.90 -14.17 -8.88
C CYS A 53 -8.66 -14.27 -7.36
N THR A 54 -9.41 -15.16 -6.72
CA THR A 54 -9.41 -15.34 -5.26
C THR A 54 -8.01 -15.63 -4.75
N ALA A 55 -7.22 -16.43 -5.48
CA ALA A 55 -5.84 -16.76 -5.10
C ALA A 55 -4.92 -15.53 -5.00
N CYS A 56 -4.95 -14.64 -5.99
CA CYS A 56 -4.15 -13.41 -5.97
C CYS A 56 -4.61 -12.46 -4.87
N LEU A 57 -5.93 -12.32 -4.67
CA LEU A 57 -6.45 -11.43 -3.64
C LEU A 57 -6.05 -11.88 -2.24
N LYS A 58 -6.05 -13.20 -1.97
CA LYS A 58 -5.55 -13.77 -0.71
C LYS A 58 -4.08 -13.44 -0.46
N GLN A 59 -3.22 -13.65 -1.47
CA GLN A 59 -1.80 -13.34 -1.36
C GLN A 59 -1.56 -11.85 -1.14
N TYR A 60 -2.27 -11.00 -1.88
CA TYR A 60 -2.22 -9.55 -1.73
C TYR A 60 -2.60 -9.11 -0.32
N MET A 61 -3.72 -9.59 0.22
CA MET A 61 -4.15 -9.25 1.57
C MET A 61 -3.16 -9.73 2.63
N GLN A 62 -2.64 -10.96 2.52
CA GLN A 62 -1.64 -11.47 3.45
C GLN A 62 -0.36 -10.61 3.48
N LEU A 63 0.10 -10.17 2.30
CA LEU A 63 1.24 -9.26 2.18
C LEU A 63 0.92 -7.89 2.77
N ALA A 64 -0.24 -7.32 2.43
CA ALA A 64 -0.69 -6.03 2.92
C ALA A 64 -0.83 -6.00 4.45
N ILE A 65 -1.26 -7.10 5.08
CA ILE A 65 -1.32 -7.22 6.54
C ILE A 65 0.08 -7.25 7.14
N ARG A 66 1.00 -8.05 6.57
CA ARG A 66 2.37 -8.21 7.09
C ARG A 66 3.19 -6.93 6.98
N GLU A 67 3.04 -6.19 5.90
CA GLU A 67 3.86 -5.01 5.60
C GLU A 67 3.16 -3.67 5.89
N GLY A 68 1.84 -3.66 6.02
CA GLY A 68 1.03 -2.44 6.10
C GLY A 68 0.94 -1.81 7.48
N CYS A 69 1.45 -2.47 8.53
CA CYS A 69 1.41 -1.99 9.92
C CYS A 69 0.02 -1.51 10.35
N GLY A 70 -1.04 -2.26 10.03
CA GLY A 70 -2.41 -1.91 10.40
C GLY A 70 -3.06 -0.81 9.56
N SER A 71 -2.41 -0.36 8.49
CA SER A 71 -3.04 0.56 7.54
C SER A 71 -4.24 -0.08 6.83
N PRO A 72 -5.25 0.70 6.41
CA PRO A 72 -6.33 0.19 5.57
C PRO A 72 -5.80 -0.49 4.31
N ILE A 73 -6.34 -1.67 3.99
CA ILE A 73 -5.98 -2.40 2.77
C ILE A 73 -6.84 -1.83 1.64
N THR A 74 -6.21 -1.28 0.60
CA THR A 74 -6.91 -0.65 -0.53
C THR A 74 -7.00 -1.60 -1.72
N CYS A 75 -7.85 -1.26 -2.69
CA CYS A 75 -7.97 -2.00 -3.95
C CYS A 75 -6.58 -2.18 -4.61
N PRO A 76 -6.24 -3.39 -5.10
CA PRO A 76 -4.98 -3.61 -5.80
C PRO A 76 -4.86 -2.89 -7.16
N ASP A 77 -5.99 -2.47 -7.75
CA ASP A 77 -6.00 -1.79 -9.04
C ASP A 77 -5.65 -0.30 -8.87
N MET A 78 -4.48 0.10 -9.42
CA MET A 78 -4.00 1.48 -9.37
C MET A 78 -4.87 2.47 -10.15
N VAL A 79 -5.68 1.99 -11.11
CA VAL A 79 -6.64 2.82 -11.87
C VAL A 79 -8.07 2.63 -11.38
N CYS A 80 -8.25 2.12 -10.15
CA CYS A 80 -9.56 2.00 -9.51
C CYS A 80 -10.18 3.37 -9.28
N LEU A 81 -11.24 3.69 -10.02
CA LEU A 81 -11.95 4.98 -9.94
C LEU A 81 -12.57 5.24 -8.56
N ASN A 82 -13.02 4.17 -7.89
CA ASN A 82 -13.70 4.28 -6.60
C ASN A 82 -12.74 4.22 -5.40
N HIS A 83 -11.43 4.00 -5.63
CA HIS A 83 -10.41 3.90 -4.58
C HIS A 83 -10.83 3.01 -3.39
N GLY A 84 -11.50 1.89 -3.68
CA GLY A 84 -12.15 1.07 -2.66
C GLY A 84 -11.19 0.56 -1.60
N THR A 85 -11.65 0.50 -0.36
CA THR A 85 -10.97 -0.14 0.76
C THR A 85 -11.60 -1.51 1.01
N LEU A 86 -10.79 -2.49 1.40
CA LEU A 86 -11.24 -3.85 1.65
C LEU A 86 -11.85 -3.91 3.06
N GLN A 87 -13.08 -4.39 3.15
CA GLN A 87 -13.83 -4.45 4.40
C GLN A 87 -13.32 -5.58 5.30
N GLU A 88 -13.50 -5.44 6.62
CA GLU A 88 -13.07 -6.48 7.57
C GLU A 88 -13.71 -7.84 7.29
N ALA A 89 -14.98 -7.87 6.87
CA ALA A 89 -15.67 -9.10 6.49
C ALA A 89 -15.00 -9.78 5.28
N GLU A 90 -14.56 -9.01 4.29
CA GLU A 90 -13.84 -9.54 3.13
C GLU A 90 -12.47 -10.09 3.55
N ILE A 91 -11.75 -9.36 4.40
CA ILE A 91 -10.44 -9.77 4.90
C ILE A 91 -10.58 -11.07 5.68
N ALA A 92 -11.52 -11.14 6.63
CA ALA A 92 -11.79 -12.32 7.46
C ALA A 92 -12.12 -13.58 6.63
N CYS A 93 -12.81 -13.42 5.49
CA CYS A 93 -13.15 -14.55 4.62
C CYS A 93 -11.98 -15.04 3.77
N LEU A 94 -11.03 -14.16 3.44
CA LEU A 94 -9.98 -14.44 2.47
C LEU A 94 -8.65 -14.85 3.12
N VAL A 95 -8.34 -14.33 4.31
CA VAL A 95 -7.07 -14.64 4.99
C VAL A 95 -7.26 -15.68 6.11
N PRO A 96 -6.19 -16.43 6.46
CA PRO A 96 -6.18 -17.28 7.65
C PRO A 96 -6.53 -16.51 8.94
N VAL A 97 -7.12 -17.20 9.91
CA VAL A 97 -7.61 -16.60 11.16
C VAL A 97 -6.52 -15.86 11.93
N ASP A 98 -5.31 -16.42 11.99
CA ASP A 98 -4.13 -15.81 12.62
C ASP A 98 -3.73 -14.48 11.95
N GLN A 99 -3.79 -14.43 10.61
CA GLN A 99 -3.50 -13.21 9.85
C GLN A 99 -4.60 -12.15 10.03
N PHE A 100 -5.87 -12.56 10.14
CA PHE A 100 -6.96 -11.62 10.43
C PHE A 100 -6.84 -11.05 11.86
N GLN A 101 -6.53 -11.88 12.85
CA GLN A 101 -6.27 -11.43 14.22
C GLN A 101 -5.07 -10.48 14.28
N LEU A 102 -3.99 -10.79 13.53
CA LEU A 102 -2.85 -9.89 13.38
C LEU A 102 -3.28 -8.54 12.81
N TYR A 103 -4.08 -8.54 11.75
CA TYR A 103 -4.61 -7.31 11.15
C TYR A 103 -5.42 -6.48 12.16
N GLN A 104 -6.34 -7.11 12.88
CA GLN A 104 -7.16 -6.43 13.89
C GLN A 104 -6.30 -5.82 15.00
N ARG A 105 -5.30 -6.56 15.50
CA ARG A 105 -4.35 -6.04 16.49
C ARG A 105 -3.57 -4.84 15.95
N LEU A 106 -2.96 -4.96 14.77
CA LEU A 106 -2.18 -3.88 14.17
C LEU A 106 -3.05 -2.65 13.85
N LYS A 107 -4.28 -2.86 13.39
CA LYS A 107 -5.26 -1.79 13.15
C LYS A 107 -5.59 -1.05 14.45
N PHE A 108 -5.88 -1.78 15.53
CA PHE A 108 -6.14 -1.17 16.84
C PHE A 108 -4.91 -0.43 17.38
N GLU A 109 -3.72 -1.02 17.29
CA GLU A 109 -2.46 -0.36 17.66
C GLU A 109 -2.29 0.95 16.89
N ARG A 110 -2.51 0.94 15.58
CA ARG A 110 -2.46 2.14 14.74
C ARG A 110 -3.48 3.18 15.18
N GLU A 111 -4.72 2.80 15.43
CA GLU A 111 -5.78 3.72 15.88
C GLU A 111 -5.38 4.41 17.19
N VAL A 112 -4.84 3.67 18.15
CA VAL A 112 -4.33 4.23 19.41
C VAL A 112 -3.16 5.18 19.18
N HIS A 113 -2.25 4.89 18.26
CA HIS A 113 -1.12 5.77 17.94
C HIS A 113 -1.53 7.06 17.21
N LEU A 114 -2.65 7.04 16.49
CA LEU A 114 -3.17 8.20 15.76
C LEU A 114 -4.12 9.06 16.62
N ASP A 115 -4.69 8.50 17.68
CA ASP A 115 -5.59 9.20 18.60
C ASP A 115 -4.78 10.03 19.62
N PRO A 116 -4.85 11.38 19.59
CA PRO A 116 -4.12 12.23 20.52
C PRO A 116 -4.58 12.09 21.99
N TYR A 117 -5.76 11.50 22.21
CA TYR A 117 -6.34 11.30 23.54
C TYR A 117 -6.09 9.90 24.11
N ARG A 118 -5.29 9.07 23.44
CA ARG A 118 -4.98 7.71 23.89
C ARG A 118 -3.51 7.42 23.81
N THR A 119 -3.05 6.55 24.70
CA THR A 119 -1.66 6.14 24.67
C THR A 119 -1.38 4.82 25.35
N TRP A 120 -0.37 4.09 24.88
CA TRP A 120 0.04 2.83 25.48
C TRP A 120 0.80 3.05 26.78
N CYS A 121 0.52 2.22 27.78
CA CYS A 121 1.35 2.08 28.97
C CYS A 121 2.76 1.61 28.57
N PRO A 122 3.84 2.25 29.05
CA PRO A 122 5.20 1.88 28.69
C PRO A 122 5.75 0.66 29.43
N VAL A 123 5.05 0.17 30.46
CA VAL A 123 5.44 -1.05 31.16
C VAL A 123 5.30 -2.24 30.21
N ALA A 124 6.39 -2.98 30.01
CA ALA A 124 6.36 -4.24 29.28
C ALA A 124 5.26 -5.16 29.86
N ASP A 125 4.53 -5.86 29.00
CA ASP A 125 3.43 -6.76 29.34
C ASP A 125 2.15 -6.14 29.90
N CYS A 126 2.11 -4.84 30.23
CA CYS A 126 0.87 -4.20 30.70
C CYS A 126 -0.17 -4.04 29.58
N GLN A 127 0.29 -3.68 28.36
CA GLN A 127 -0.54 -3.54 27.15
C GLN A 127 -1.86 -2.76 27.36
N THR A 128 -1.89 -1.84 28.32
CA THR A 128 -3.09 -1.07 28.65
C THR A 128 -3.08 0.25 27.88
N VAL A 129 -4.19 0.54 27.18
CA VAL A 129 -4.43 1.85 26.57
C VAL A 129 -4.96 2.79 27.63
N CYS A 130 -4.22 3.87 27.87
CA CYS A 130 -4.51 4.88 28.87
C CYS A 130 -5.11 6.13 28.20
N PRO A 131 -6.13 6.77 28.79
CA PRO A 131 -6.63 8.04 28.31
C PRO A 131 -5.62 9.17 28.59
N VAL A 132 -5.51 10.10 27.65
CA VAL A 132 -4.70 11.32 27.78
C VAL A 132 -5.66 12.50 27.87
N ALA A 133 -5.52 13.31 28.92
CA ALA A 133 -6.34 14.52 29.08
C ALA A 133 -6.09 15.48 27.91
N SER A 134 -7.14 16.16 27.45
CA SER A 134 -7.04 17.15 26.39
C SER A 134 -6.09 18.27 26.81
N SER A 135 -5.03 18.48 26.03
CA SER A 135 -4.08 19.58 26.15
C SER A 135 -3.65 20.00 24.75
N ASP A 136 -2.95 21.13 24.63
CA ASP A 136 -2.42 21.57 23.35
C ASP A 136 -1.54 20.47 22.73
N PRO A 137 -1.65 20.23 21.41
CA PRO A 137 -0.87 19.20 20.72
C PRO A 137 0.63 19.33 21.01
N GLY A 138 1.21 18.30 21.62
CA GLY A 138 2.65 18.24 21.90
C GLY A 138 3.09 18.73 23.28
N GLN A 139 2.17 19.15 24.16
CA GLN A 139 2.52 19.37 25.57
C GLN A 139 2.56 18.05 26.36
N PRO A 140 3.54 17.87 27.27
CA PRO A 140 3.61 16.71 28.13
C PRO A 140 2.47 16.72 29.15
N VAL A 141 1.72 15.63 29.21
CA VAL A 141 0.59 15.43 30.12
C VAL A 141 0.88 14.23 31.02
N LEU A 142 0.52 14.34 32.29
CA LEU A 142 0.60 13.24 33.24
C LEU A 142 -0.44 12.18 32.85
N VAL A 143 0.02 10.95 32.66
CA VAL A 143 -0.85 9.80 32.43
C VAL A 143 -0.64 8.81 33.56
N GLU A 144 -1.74 8.35 34.15
CA GLU A 144 -1.74 7.25 35.12
C GLU A 144 -2.38 6.02 34.48
N CYS A 145 -1.64 4.91 34.49
CA CYS A 145 -2.16 3.65 33.95
C CYS A 145 -3.23 3.06 34.89
N PRO A 146 -4.44 2.73 34.42
CA PRO A 146 -5.48 2.16 35.27
C PRO A 146 -5.20 0.73 35.73
N SER A 147 -4.31 0.00 35.03
CA SER A 147 -4.01 -1.41 35.34
C SER A 147 -2.82 -1.58 36.29
N CYS A 148 -1.74 -0.83 36.06
CA CYS A 148 -0.50 -0.95 36.85
C CYS A 148 -0.16 0.28 37.68
N HIS A 149 -0.99 1.34 37.63
CA HIS A 149 -0.83 2.59 38.37
C HIS A 149 0.47 3.36 38.11
N LEU A 150 1.23 3.00 37.06
CA LEU A 150 2.40 3.76 36.64
C LEU A 150 1.98 5.17 36.20
N LYS A 151 2.68 6.17 36.74
CA LYS A 151 2.57 7.58 36.35
C LYS A 151 3.70 7.93 35.38
N PHE A 152 3.36 8.31 34.16
CA PHE A 152 4.33 8.55 33.10
C PHE A 152 3.94 9.76 32.24
N CYS A 153 4.90 10.27 31.48
CA CYS A 153 4.71 11.36 30.54
C CYS A 153 4.08 10.88 29.23
N SER A 154 3.00 11.55 28.79
CA SER A 154 2.32 11.25 27.52
C SER A 154 3.24 11.37 26.31
N CYS A 155 4.28 12.22 26.35
CA CYS A 155 5.17 12.49 25.23
C CYS A 155 6.40 11.58 25.16
N CYS A 156 7.18 11.45 26.23
CA CYS A 156 8.44 10.67 26.23
C CYS A 156 8.30 9.24 26.77
N LYS A 157 7.19 8.93 27.45
CA LYS A 157 6.95 7.64 28.11
C LYS A 157 7.82 7.34 29.35
N ASP A 158 8.69 8.26 29.76
CA ASP A 158 9.42 8.17 31.03
C ASP A 158 8.52 8.53 32.22
N ALA A 159 9.07 8.40 33.43
CA ALA A 159 8.43 8.87 34.67
C ALA A 159 8.00 10.33 34.54
N TRP A 160 6.83 10.66 35.10
CA TRP A 160 6.26 12.01 34.97
C TRP A 160 7.22 13.12 35.45
N HIS A 161 7.31 14.19 34.65
CA HIS A 161 8.14 15.35 34.92
C HIS A 161 7.36 16.64 34.56
N ALA A 162 7.20 17.56 35.53
CA ALA A 162 6.37 18.76 35.36
C ALA A 162 7.14 19.98 34.81
N GLU A 163 8.43 20.12 35.15
CA GLU A 163 9.19 21.36 34.95
C GLU A 163 10.34 21.23 33.94
N VAL A 164 10.63 20.01 33.51
CA VAL A 164 11.76 19.67 32.64
C VAL A 164 11.22 19.28 31.28
N SER A 165 11.88 19.72 30.20
CA SER A 165 11.49 19.30 28.85
C SER A 165 11.70 17.79 28.71
N CYS A 166 10.87 17.10 27.90
CA CYS A 166 11.01 15.66 27.63
C CYS A 166 12.41 15.26 27.13
N ARG A 167 13.18 16.21 26.58
CA ARG A 167 14.54 16.00 26.10
C ARG A 167 15.55 15.90 27.25
N ASP A 168 15.30 16.62 28.35
CA ASP A 168 16.23 16.76 29.46
C ASP A 168 15.93 15.80 30.62
N SER A 169 14.74 15.17 30.61
CA SER A 169 14.33 14.16 31.60
C SER A 169 14.85 12.75 31.32
N GLN A 170 15.49 12.52 30.17
CA GLN A 170 16.12 11.23 29.89
C GLN A 170 17.24 10.99 30.90
N PRO A 171 17.22 9.88 31.66
CA PRO A 171 18.28 9.62 32.61
C PRO A 171 19.63 9.61 31.88
N ILE A 172 20.61 10.31 32.46
CA ILE A 172 22.02 10.23 32.10
C ILE A 172 22.50 8.82 32.49
N VAL A 173 22.08 7.80 31.75
CA VAL A 173 22.62 6.45 31.88
C VAL A 173 23.86 6.39 31.00
N LEU A 174 24.94 5.87 31.59
CA LEU A 174 26.27 5.69 31.02
C LEU A 174 26.23 5.30 29.52
N PRO A 175 27.23 5.75 28.72
CA PRO A 175 27.30 5.47 27.29
C PRO A 175 27.44 3.97 27.05
N THR A 176 26.31 3.30 26.87
CA THR A 176 26.28 1.98 26.24
C THR A 176 26.14 2.22 24.75
N GLU A 177 26.91 1.46 23.98
CA GLU A 177 27.21 1.61 22.54
C GLU A 177 25.96 1.70 21.65
N HIS A 178 24.78 1.34 22.17
CA HIS A 178 23.47 1.44 21.54
C HIS A 178 22.96 2.87 21.31
N ARG A 179 23.47 3.90 22.01
CA ARG A 179 22.96 5.28 21.88
C ARG A 179 23.32 5.97 20.55
N ALA A 180 24.33 5.48 19.83
CA ALA A 180 24.66 5.97 18.48
C ALA A 180 23.63 5.53 17.42
N LEU A 181 22.84 4.49 17.71
CA LEU A 181 21.84 3.95 16.79
C LEU A 181 20.48 4.68 16.91
N PHE A 182 20.14 5.18 18.10
CA PHE A 182 18.84 5.77 18.41
C PHE A 182 19.03 7.14 19.09
N GLY A 183 18.64 8.23 18.44
CA GLY A 183 18.81 9.56 19.04
C GLY A 183 18.22 10.73 18.27
N THR A 184 18.28 11.92 18.88
CA THR A 184 17.95 13.22 18.25
C THR A 184 19.08 13.75 17.38
N ASP A 185 20.18 13.01 17.26
CA ASP A 185 21.30 13.39 16.43
C ASP A 185 20.86 13.50 14.97
N ALA A 186 21.39 14.49 14.26
CA ALA A 186 21.09 14.73 12.85
C ALA A 186 21.38 13.49 12.01
N GLU A 187 22.44 12.76 12.35
CA GLU A 187 22.95 11.61 11.58
C GLU A 187 22.59 10.23 12.15
N ALA A 188 21.76 10.15 13.21
CA ALA A 188 21.34 8.84 13.74
C ALA A 188 20.66 7.99 12.64
N PRO A 189 20.98 6.69 12.52
CA PRO A 189 20.44 5.81 11.47
C PRO A 189 18.97 5.45 11.71
N ILE A 190 18.50 5.50 12.96
CA ILE A 190 17.11 5.21 13.33
C ILE A 190 16.50 6.41 14.08
N LYS A 191 15.33 6.87 13.63
CA LYS A 191 14.55 7.96 14.26
C LYS A 191 13.08 7.61 14.36
N GLN A 192 12.39 8.27 15.29
CA GLN A 192 10.94 8.16 15.41
C GLN A 192 10.23 9.08 14.42
N CYS A 193 9.12 8.61 13.85
CA CYS A 193 8.20 9.46 13.11
C CYS A 193 7.69 10.60 14.00
N PRO A 194 7.71 11.88 13.59
CA PRO A 194 7.28 13.00 14.43
C PRO A 194 5.79 12.96 14.79
N VAL A 195 4.96 12.28 13.98
CA VAL A 195 3.52 12.12 14.19
C VAL A 195 3.22 10.85 15.00
N CYS A 196 3.47 9.67 14.42
CA CYS A 196 3.04 8.40 15.03
C CYS A 196 4.11 7.68 15.86
N ARG A 197 5.30 8.28 16.03
CA ARG A 197 6.42 7.80 16.87
C ARG A 197 6.99 6.40 16.56
N VAL A 198 6.54 5.73 15.52
CA VAL A 198 7.16 4.47 15.06
C VAL A 198 8.62 4.72 14.68
N TYR A 199 9.49 3.77 15.03
CA TYR A 199 10.88 3.81 14.63
C TYR A 199 11.01 3.57 13.12
N ILE A 200 11.84 4.39 12.48
CA ILE A 200 12.11 4.39 11.06
C ILE A 200 13.63 4.35 10.93
N GLU A 201 14.13 3.38 10.17
CA GLU A 201 15.52 3.31 9.74
C GLU A 201 15.68 4.03 8.40
N ARG A 202 16.79 4.75 8.23
CA ARG A 202 17.14 5.40 6.96
C ARG A 202 18.13 4.55 6.16
N ASN A 203 17.67 4.00 5.05
CA ASN A 203 18.47 3.17 4.13
C ASN A 203 19.31 4.00 3.13
N GLU A 204 19.93 5.09 3.60
CA GLU A 204 20.68 6.06 2.79
C GLU A 204 19.85 6.82 1.72
N GLY A 205 20.48 7.77 1.01
CA GLY A 205 19.83 8.55 -0.05
C GLY A 205 18.97 9.73 0.44
N CYS A 206 17.69 9.75 0.03
CA CYS A 206 16.79 10.90 0.20
C CYS A 206 16.53 11.24 1.68
N ALA A 207 16.71 12.51 2.06
CA ALA A 207 16.42 12.98 3.42
C ALA A 207 14.93 13.31 3.67
N GLN A 208 14.12 13.43 2.62
CA GLN A 208 12.67 13.54 2.74
C GLN A 208 12.09 12.13 2.85
N MET A 209 11.62 11.78 4.03
CA MET A 209 11.12 10.45 4.36
C MET A 209 9.61 10.46 4.46
N MET A 210 8.99 9.35 4.09
CA MET A 210 7.55 9.11 4.27
C MET A 210 7.38 7.96 5.26
N CYS A 211 6.68 8.20 6.36
CA CYS A 211 6.38 7.16 7.34
C CYS A 211 5.48 6.10 6.71
N LYS A 212 5.92 4.83 6.65
CA LYS A 212 5.09 3.74 6.10
C LYS A 212 3.78 3.54 6.87
N ASN A 213 3.80 3.81 8.18
CA ASN A 213 2.63 3.77 9.04
C ASN A 213 1.70 4.95 8.73
N CYS A 214 1.95 6.15 9.27
CA CYS A 214 1.00 7.28 9.16
C CYS A 214 1.01 8.05 7.83
N LYS A 215 1.87 7.68 6.85
CA LYS A 215 2.08 8.37 5.57
C LYS A 215 2.58 9.81 5.66
N HIS A 216 2.82 10.31 6.87
CA HIS A 216 3.41 11.61 7.10
C HIS A 216 4.80 11.70 6.47
N THR A 217 5.01 12.76 5.69
CA THR A 217 6.25 13.10 5.02
C THR A 217 6.98 14.14 5.86
N PHE A 218 8.25 13.91 6.14
CA PHE A 218 9.05 14.78 7.01
C PHE A 218 10.52 14.81 6.60
N CYS A 219 11.24 15.83 7.07
CA CYS A 219 12.70 15.93 6.89
C CYS A 219 13.42 15.09 7.96
N TRP A 220 14.34 14.20 7.55
CA TRP A 220 15.12 13.37 8.48
C TRP A 220 15.94 14.17 9.49
N TYR A 221 16.43 15.34 9.08
CA TYR A 221 17.34 16.14 9.89
C TYR A 221 16.63 17.00 10.93
N CYS A 222 15.56 17.69 10.53
CA CYS A 222 14.85 18.63 11.41
C CYS A 222 13.48 18.14 11.88
N LEU A 223 13.01 17.00 11.37
CA LEU A 223 11.70 16.40 11.68
C LEU A 223 10.50 17.29 11.35
N GLN A 224 10.67 18.35 10.54
CA GLN A 224 9.57 19.20 10.10
C GLN A 224 8.62 18.45 9.16
N ASN A 225 7.33 18.80 9.27
CA ASN A 225 6.27 18.35 8.36
C ASN A 225 6.54 18.85 6.93
N LEU A 226 6.61 17.92 5.99
CA LEU A 226 6.79 18.14 4.55
C LEU A 226 5.66 17.53 3.70
N ASP A 227 4.49 17.24 4.28
CA ASP A 227 3.33 16.64 3.57
C ASP A 227 2.95 17.44 2.32
N ASN A 228 3.08 18.78 2.38
CA ASN A 228 2.75 19.69 1.29
C ASN A 228 3.98 20.18 0.49
N ASP A 229 5.21 19.77 0.87
CA ASP A 229 6.44 20.20 0.18
C ASP A 229 6.82 19.24 -0.97
N ILE A 230 5.91 19.11 -1.93
CA ILE A 230 6.09 18.27 -3.13
C ILE A 230 7.27 18.78 -3.98
N PHE A 231 7.58 20.07 -3.87
CA PHE A 231 8.64 20.73 -4.62
C PHE A 231 9.99 20.76 -3.90
N LEU A 232 10.17 20.05 -2.79
CA LEU A 232 11.47 19.93 -2.09
C LEU A 232 12.06 21.30 -1.68
N ARG A 233 11.23 22.33 -1.51
CA ARG A 233 11.65 23.72 -1.25
C ARG A 233 12.35 23.86 0.10
N HIS A 234 12.04 22.97 1.05
CA HIS A 234 12.70 22.89 2.34
C HIS A 234 14.23 22.79 2.24
N TYR A 235 14.75 22.16 1.17
CA TYR A 235 16.18 21.93 0.98
C TYR A 235 16.90 23.07 0.22
N ASP A 236 16.19 24.13 -0.18
CA ASP A 236 16.78 25.26 -0.91
C ASP A 236 17.40 26.29 0.04
N LYS A 237 16.92 26.37 1.29
CA LYS A 237 17.29 27.41 2.27
C LYS A 237 17.35 26.84 3.70
N GLY A 238 17.92 27.62 4.62
CA GLY A 238 17.94 27.28 6.04
C GLY A 238 18.88 26.12 6.41
N PRO A 239 18.68 25.51 7.60
CA PRO A 239 19.63 24.54 8.18
C PRO A 239 19.70 23.20 7.45
N CYS A 240 18.69 22.87 6.63
CA CYS A 240 18.64 21.64 5.83
C CYS A 240 19.06 21.86 4.37
N ARG A 241 19.58 23.05 4.02
CA ARG A 241 20.01 23.37 2.67
C ARG A 241 21.01 22.35 2.15
N ASN A 242 20.81 21.86 0.92
CA ASN A 242 21.65 20.86 0.24
C ASN A 242 21.74 19.49 0.93
N LYS A 243 20.93 19.20 1.95
CA LYS A 243 20.94 17.91 2.66
C LYS A 243 19.99 16.86 2.08
N LEU A 244 19.42 17.07 0.90
CA LEU A 244 18.45 16.15 0.31
C LEU A 244 19.07 14.77 -0.05
N GLY A 245 20.37 14.70 -0.29
CA GLY A 245 21.08 13.45 -0.65
C GLY A 245 21.06 13.10 -2.14
N HIS A 246 20.40 13.90 -2.97
CA HIS A 246 20.43 13.78 -4.44
C HIS A 246 20.10 15.14 -5.09
N SER A 247 20.45 15.31 -6.37
CA SER A 247 20.15 16.55 -7.09
C SER A 247 18.68 16.60 -7.50
N ARG A 248 18.00 17.73 -7.30
CA ARG A 248 16.63 17.95 -7.80
C ARG A 248 16.54 17.77 -9.32
N ALA A 249 17.63 18.08 -10.03
CA ALA A 249 17.71 17.90 -11.46
C ALA A 249 17.55 16.44 -11.88
N SER A 250 18.04 15.47 -11.10
CA SER A 250 17.87 14.05 -11.43
C SER A 250 16.42 13.59 -11.27
N VAL A 251 15.70 14.11 -10.27
CA VAL A 251 14.26 13.81 -10.09
C VAL A 251 13.43 14.40 -11.23
N MET A 252 13.67 15.67 -11.58
CA MET A 252 12.97 16.33 -12.68
C MET A 252 13.33 15.72 -14.04
N TRP A 253 14.58 15.31 -14.23
CA TRP A 253 15.05 14.60 -15.41
C TRP A 253 14.36 13.24 -15.53
N ASN A 254 14.35 12.44 -14.46
CA ASN A 254 13.67 11.14 -14.44
C ASN A 254 12.17 11.27 -14.72
N ARG A 255 11.49 12.27 -14.12
CA ARG A 255 10.07 12.54 -14.40
C ARG A 255 9.82 12.88 -15.86
N THR A 256 10.62 13.79 -16.42
CA THR A 256 10.51 14.20 -17.84
C THR A 256 10.86 13.04 -18.79
N GLN A 257 11.86 12.23 -18.44
CA GLN A 257 12.28 11.07 -19.22
C GLN A 257 11.18 10.01 -19.28
N VAL A 258 10.53 9.69 -18.16
CA VAL A 258 9.42 8.71 -18.13
C VAL A 258 8.24 9.20 -18.97
N VAL A 259 7.86 10.47 -18.84
CA VAL A 259 6.81 11.06 -19.69
C VAL A 259 7.21 11.01 -21.17
N GLY A 260 8.46 11.35 -21.49
CA GLY A 260 9.00 11.27 -22.85
C GLY A 260 8.96 9.86 -23.43
N ILE A 261 9.31 8.84 -22.64
CA ILE A 261 9.23 7.42 -23.05
C ILE A 261 7.78 7.02 -23.33
N LEU A 262 6.84 7.36 -22.44
CA LEU A 262 5.42 7.02 -22.62
C LEU A 262 4.82 7.70 -23.85
N VAL A 263 5.12 8.99 -24.05
CA VAL A 263 4.69 9.73 -25.25
C VAL A 263 5.32 9.13 -26.51
N GLY A 264 6.62 8.83 -26.48
CA GLY A 264 7.34 8.22 -27.59
C GLY A 264 6.77 6.85 -27.99
N LEU A 265 6.52 5.97 -27.02
CA LEU A 265 5.88 4.67 -27.25
C LEU A 265 4.46 4.82 -27.80
N GLY A 266 3.69 5.81 -27.31
CA GLY A 266 2.36 6.12 -27.81
C GLY A 266 2.38 6.57 -29.29
N ILE A 267 3.31 7.46 -29.66
CA ILE A 267 3.49 7.91 -31.05
C ILE A 267 3.91 6.73 -31.94
N ILE A 268 4.87 5.92 -31.50
CA ILE A 268 5.32 4.75 -32.24
C ILE A 268 4.13 3.83 -32.50
N ALA A 269 3.35 3.47 -31.47
CA ALA A 269 2.18 2.61 -31.62
C ALA A 269 1.14 3.19 -32.59
N LEU A 270 0.88 4.51 -32.52
CA LEU A 270 -0.03 5.22 -33.42
C LEU A 270 0.43 5.23 -34.87
N VAL A 271 1.74 5.26 -35.14
CA VAL A 271 2.29 5.30 -36.51
C VAL A 271 2.52 3.90 -37.07
N THR A 272 3.04 2.98 -36.25
CA THR A 272 3.33 1.60 -36.69
C THR A 272 2.06 0.80 -36.90
N SER A 273 1.00 1.03 -36.11
CA SER A 273 -0.26 0.28 -36.25
C SER A 273 -0.92 0.45 -37.63
N PRO A 274 -1.12 1.68 -38.16
CA PRO A 274 -1.61 1.89 -39.52
C PRO A 274 -0.71 1.32 -40.62
N LEU A 275 0.62 1.47 -40.48
CA LEU A 275 1.57 0.95 -41.46
C LEU A 275 1.56 -0.58 -41.52
N LEU A 276 1.47 -1.25 -40.37
CA LEU A 276 1.33 -2.71 -40.30
C LEU A 276 0.00 -3.18 -40.88
N LEU A 277 -1.10 -2.46 -40.62
CA LEU A 277 -2.41 -2.76 -41.22
C LEU A 277 -2.40 -2.61 -42.75
N LEU A 278 -1.74 -1.58 -43.28
CA LEU A 278 -1.58 -1.37 -44.72
C LEU A 278 -0.64 -2.39 -45.37
N ALA A 279 0.41 -2.82 -44.66
CA ALA A 279 1.35 -3.82 -45.14
C ALA A 279 0.80 -5.26 -45.00
N SER A 280 -0.17 -5.49 -44.12
CA SER A 280 -0.74 -6.81 -43.81
C SER A 280 -1.22 -7.58 -45.07
N PRO A 281 -2.00 -7.00 -46.01
CA PRO A 281 -2.39 -7.70 -47.23
C PRO A 281 -1.21 -8.14 -48.09
N CYS A 282 -0.17 -7.30 -48.19
CA CYS A 282 1.05 -7.59 -48.95
C CYS A 282 1.88 -8.69 -48.28
N ILE A 283 2.05 -8.62 -46.96
CA ILE A 283 2.77 -9.62 -46.16
C ILE A 283 2.05 -10.97 -46.26
N ILE A 284 0.72 -11.00 -46.07
CA ILE A 284 -0.10 -12.22 -46.21
C ILE A 284 0.00 -12.79 -47.63
N CYS A 285 -0.07 -11.95 -48.67
CA CYS A 285 0.08 -12.42 -50.06
C CYS A 285 1.47 -13.01 -50.36
N CYS A 286 2.53 -12.41 -49.83
CA CYS A 286 3.91 -12.90 -49.98
C CYS A 286 4.11 -14.24 -49.26
N VAL A 287 3.58 -14.39 -48.04
CA VAL A 287 3.62 -15.65 -47.28
C VAL A 287 2.82 -16.74 -47.99
N CYS A 288 1.60 -16.44 -48.46
CA CYS A 288 0.77 -17.37 -49.23
C CYS A 288 1.42 -17.85 -50.54
N LYS A 289 2.13 -16.96 -51.27
CA LYS A 289 2.92 -17.34 -52.45
C LYS A 289 4.10 -18.23 -52.11
N SER A 290 4.79 -17.96 -51.00
CA SER A 290 5.92 -18.78 -50.53
C SER A 290 5.45 -20.20 -50.12
N CYS A 291 4.27 -20.33 -49.50
CA CYS A 291 3.65 -21.62 -49.22
C CYS A 291 3.24 -22.41 -50.48
N ARG A 292 2.73 -21.73 -51.53
CA ARG A 292 2.45 -22.35 -52.84
C ARG A 292 3.74 -22.78 -53.55
N GLY A 293 4.83 -22.01 -53.44
CA GLY A 293 6.13 -22.35 -54.01
C GLY A 293 6.79 -23.57 -53.37
N LYS A 294 6.63 -23.76 -52.05
CA LYS A 294 7.12 -24.98 -51.35
C LYS A 294 6.33 -26.24 -51.71
N LYS A 295 5.01 -26.15 -51.94
CA LYS A 295 4.21 -27.29 -52.42
C LYS A 295 4.64 -27.78 -53.81
N LYS A 296 5.09 -26.89 -54.71
CA LYS A 296 5.59 -27.27 -56.04
C LYS A 296 6.97 -27.94 -56.07
N LYS A 297 7.76 -27.87 -55.00
CA LYS A 297 9.10 -28.50 -54.93
C LYS A 297 9.11 -29.90 -54.31
N HIS A 298 7.96 -30.41 -53.89
CA HIS A 298 7.84 -31.70 -53.20
C HIS A 298 7.06 -32.75 -54.01
N ASP A 299 6.98 -32.60 -55.34
CA ASP A 299 6.60 -33.71 -56.22
C ASP A 299 7.85 -34.55 -56.50
N PRO A 300 7.87 -35.85 -56.14
CA PRO A 300 9.03 -36.71 -56.33
C PRO A 300 9.16 -37.13 -57.81
N SER A 301 10.35 -36.96 -58.36
CA SER A 301 10.76 -37.56 -59.63
C SER A 301 10.63 -39.08 -59.52
N THR A 302 9.62 -39.65 -60.19
CA THR A 302 9.48 -41.10 -60.30
C THR A 302 10.04 -41.52 -61.65
N THR A 303 11.00 -42.43 -61.56
CA THR A 303 11.70 -43.15 -62.64
C THR A 303 10.77 -44.11 -63.35
#